data_AF-A0A833YTV1-F1
#
_entry.id   AF-A0A833YTV1-F1
#
_cell.length_a   1.000
_cell.length_b   1.000
_cell.length_c   1.000
_cell.angle_alpha   90.00
_cell.angle_beta   90.00
_cell.angle_gamma   90.00
#
_symmetry.space_group_name_H-M   'P 1'
#
loop_
_entity.id
_entity.type
_entity.pdbx_description
1 polymer ?
#
loop_
_entity_poly.entity_id
_entity_poly.type
_entity_poly.pdbx_seq_one_letter_code
_entity_poly.pdbx_strand_id
1 'polypeptide(L)'
;MPVIGRYYVQPQWVFDSVNARLLLPVADYFPGVQLPPHLSPFVSEKEGDYVPPEKLKLLALQRGEHPGNLNDSEEEEEEEEDNDSDGDEEGENEEEDLEAGSEKEEEAQLTALEERRMEGKKPRVVAGTVKLEDKQRLAQEEESEAKRLAIMMMKKREKYLYNKIMFGKKRKIREANKLAEKRKAHDEAVKSEKKAKKARPV
;
A
#
# COMPACT_ATOMS: atom_id res chain seq x y z
N MET A 1 29.56 -30.49 -25.56
CA MET A 1 28.38 -31.36 -25.68
C MET A 1 27.86 -31.63 -24.27
N PRO A 2 26.59 -31.32 -23.95
CA PRO A 2 26.00 -31.71 -22.67
C PRO A 2 26.02 -33.23 -22.52
N VAL A 3 26.43 -33.73 -21.36
CA VAL A 3 26.44 -35.17 -21.05
C VAL A 3 25.01 -35.60 -20.72
N ILE A 4 24.50 -36.61 -21.43
CA ILE A 4 23.17 -37.19 -21.19
C ILE A 4 23.03 -37.62 -19.73
N GLY A 5 21.94 -37.19 -19.08
CA GLY A 5 21.63 -37.51 -17.68
C GLY A 5 22.20 -36.54 -16.64
N ARG A 6 22.92 -35.48 -17.05
CA ARG A 6 23.39 -34.42 -16.14
C ARG A 6 22.72 -33.09 -16.44
N TYR A 7 22.29 -32.41 -15.38
CA TYR A 7 21.85 -31.02 -15.45
C TYR A 7 23.02 -30.11 -15.13
N TYR A 8 23.30 -29.17 -16.03
CA TYR A 8 24.24 -28.08 -15.78
C TYR A 8 23.45 -26.91 -15.24
N VAL A 9 23.87 -26.40 -14.10
CA VAL A 9 23.16 -25.35 -13.37
C VAL A 9 24.12 -24.25 -12.97
N GLN A 10 23.60 -23.04 -12.83
CA GLN A 10 24.37 -21.92 -12.33
C GLN A 10 24.53 -22.01 -10.81
N PRO A 11 25.66 -21.55 -10.22
CA PRO A 11 25.91 -21.63 -8.77
C PRO A 11 24.81 -20.98 -7.91
N GLN A 12 24.10 -19.99 -8.48
CA GLN A 12 22.97 -19.31 -7.83
C GLN A 12 21.91 -20.28 -7.31
N TRP A 13 21.64 -21.37 -8.04
CA TRP A 13 20.62 -22.37 -7.65
C TRP A 13 20.86 -22.94 -6.25
N VAL A 14 22.13 -23.13 -5.87
CA VAL A 14 22.50 -23.67 -4.55
C VAL A 14 22.14 -22.66 -3.45
N PHE A 15 22.50 -21.39 -3.63
CA PHE A 15 22.24 -20.35 -2.63
C PHE A 15 20.74 -20.10 -2.47
N ASP A 16 20.00 -20.00 -3.56
CA ASP A 16 18.56 -19.76 -3.51
C ASP A 16 17.82 -20.94 -2.87
N SER A 17 18.22 -22.19 -3.17
CA SER A 17 17.63 -23.38 -2.55
C SER A 17 17.90 -23.45 -1.05
N VAL A 18 19.11 -23.07 -0.62
CA VAL A 18 19.45 -22.98 0.81
C VAL A 18 18.66 -21.86 1.50
N ASN A 19 18.56 -20.69 0.87
CA ASN A 19 17.80 -19.54 1.41
C ASN A 19 16.31 -19.85 1.54
N ALA A 20 15.72 -20.52 0.55
CA ALA A 20 14.31 -20.94 0.57
C ALA A 20 14.06 -22.20 1.41
N ARG A 21 15.12 -22.91 1.83
CA ARG A 21 15.05 -24.24 2.48
C ARG A 21 14.19 -25.24 1.71
N LEU A 22 14.17 -25.11 0.38
CA LEU A 22 13.35 -25.86 -0.55
C LEU A 22 14.17 -26.19 -1.79
N LEU A 23 13.96 -27.37 -2.38
CA LEU A 23 14.59 -27.74 -3.63
C LEU A 23 13.90 -27.04 -4.79
N LEU A 24 14.51 -25.98 -5.32
CA LEU A 24 13.93 -25.17 -6.38
C LEU A 24 14.00 -25.86 -7.76
N PRO A 25 13.05 -25.57 -8.68
CA PRO A 25 13.09 -26.08 -10.04
C PRO A 25 14.40 -25.70 -10.74
N VAL A 26 15.04 -26.70 -11.36
CA VAL A 26 16.37 -26.53 -11.96
C VAL A 26 16.33 -25.77 -13.28
N ALA A 27 15.18 -25.81 -13.98
CA ALA A 27 15.01 -25.25 -15.32
C ALA A 27 15.28 -23.73 -15.39
N ASP A 28 14.92 -23.00 -14.33
CA ASP A 28 15.10 -21.54 -14.26
C ASP A 28 16.57 -21.12 -14.06
N TYR A 29 17.46 -22.09 -13.80
CA TYR A 29 18.87 -21.87 -13.46
C TYR A 29 19.84 -22.47 -14.48
N PHE A 30 19.36 -22.88 -15.66
CA PHE A 30 20.23 -23.37 -16.71
C PHE A 30 21.17 -22.27 -17.26
N PRO A 31 22.38 -22.62 -17.72
CA PRO A 31 23.29 -21.66 -18.35
C PRO A 31 22.63 -20.92 -19.51
N GLY A 32 22.72 -19.59 -19.53
CA GLY A 32 22.14 -18.73 -20.56
C GLY A 32 20.67 -18.36 -20.35
N VAL A 33 20.00 -18.93 -19.34
CA VAL A 33 18.67 -18.49 -18.90
C VAL A 33 18.81 -17.28 -17.97
N GLN A 34 17.89 -16.34 -18.08
CA GLN A 34 17.80 -15.21 -17.15
C GLN A 34 17.41 -15.74 -15.78
N LEU A 35 18.28 -15.54 -14.79
CA LEU A 35 18.07 -16.07 -13.45
C LEU A 35 16.88 -15.39 -12.76
N PRO A 36 16.19 -16.11 -11.86
CA PRO A 36 15.19 -15.50 -10.99
C PRO A 36 15.78 -14.37 -10.12
N PRO A 37 14.98 -13.37 -9.73
CA PRO A 37 15.38 -12.36 -8.76
C PRO A 37 15.71 -13.02 -7.41
N HIS A 38 16.87 -12.71 -6.84
CA HIS A 38 17.25 -13.26 -5.54
C HIS A 38 16.58 -12.48 -4.40
N LEU A 39 16.17 -13.19 -3.36
CA LEU A 39 15.63 -12.59 -2.14
C LEU A 39 16.70 -12.63 -1.06
N SER A 40 16.84 -11.53 -0.31
CA SER A 40 17.81 -11.46 0.78
C SER A 40 17.34 -12.31 1.97
N PRO A 41 18.17 -13.22 2.52
CA PRO A 41 17.79 -14.07 3.64
C PRO A 41 17.72 -13.30 4.98
N PHE A 42 18.17 -12.04 5.01
CA PHE A 42 18.25 -11.24 6.24
C PHE A 42 17.06 -10.30 6.43
N VAL A 43 16.17 -10.19 5.45
CA VAL A 43 14.99 -9.32 5.51
C VAL A 43 13.83 -10.13 6.08
N SER A 44 13.39 -9.76 7.28
CA SER A 44 12.14 -10.25 7.88
C SER A 44 11.03 -9.27 7.53
N GLU A 45 9.98 -9.77 6.90
CA GLU A 45 8.77 -8.98 6.60
C GLU A 45 7.95 -8.83 7.87
N LYS A 46 7.47 -7.61 8.11
CA LYS A 46 6.44 -7.34 9.11
C LYS A 46 5.12 -7.09 8.39
N GLU A 47 4.03 -7.21 9.13
CA GLU A 47 2.69 -6.90 8.64
C GLU A 47 2.65 -5.46 8.12
N GLY A 48 2.26 -5.30 6.85
CA GLY A 48 2.23 -4.02 6.13
C GLY A 48 3.49 -3.65 5.33
N ASP A 49 4.54 -4.47 5.35
CA ASP A 49 5.69 -4.28 4.46
C ASP A 49 5.39 -4.83 3.05
N TYR A 50 5.93 -4.21 2.01
CA TYR A 50 5.80 -4.72 0.63
C TYR A 50 6.50 -6.07 0.47
N VAL A 51 5.74 -7.09 0.07
CA VAL A 51 6.24 -8.45 -0.21
C VAL A 51 6.34 -8.66 -1.72
N PRO A 52 7.54 -8.85 -2.29
CA PRO A 52 7.69 -9.09 -3.71
C PRO A 52 6.97 -10.38 -4.17
N PRO A 53 6.42 -10.42 -5.40
CA PRO A 53 5.68 -11.58 -5.91
C PRO A 53 6.53 -12.85 -6.01
N GLU A 54 7.84 -12.71 -6.18
CA GLU A 54 8.78 -13.83 -6.17
C GLU A 54 8.81 -14.54 -4.81
N LYS A 55 8.64 -13.77 -3.72
CA LYS A 55 8.57 -14.32 -2.36
C LYS A 55 7.22 -14.98 -2.09
N LEU A 56 6.12 -14.38 -2.58
CA LEU A 56 4.79 -15.01 -2.55
C LEU A 56 4.80 -16.37 -3.24
N LYS A 57 5.45 -16.46 -4.41
CA LYS A 57 5.61 -17.74 -5.13
C LYS A 57 6.37 -18.79 -4.32
N LEU A 58 7.43 -18.40 -3.60
CA LEU A 58 8.18 -19.32 -2.74
C LEU A 58 7.35 -19.78 -1.53
N LEU A 59 6.60 -18.88 -0.90
CA LEU A 59 5.69 -19.21 0.21
C LEU A 59 4.60 -20.18 -0.25
N ALA A 60 4.02 -19.97 -1.43
CA ALA A 60 3.04 -20.88 -2.03
C ALA A 60 3.65 -22.26 -2.31
N LEU A 61 4.88 -22.31 -2.84
CA LEU A 61 5.61 -23.56 -3.07
C LEU A 61 5.88 -24.31 -1.77
N GLN A 62 6.18 -23.60 -0.68
CA GLN A 62 6.37 -24.19 0.65
C GLN A 62 5.06 -24.75 1.24
N ARG A 63 3.92 -24.13 0.92
CA ARG A 63 2.58 -24.61 1.28
C ARG A 63 2.13 -25.80 0.41
N GLY A 64 2.81 -26.06 -0.70
CA GLY A 64 2.47 -27.15 -1.65
C GLY A 64 1.43 -26.75 -2.69
N GLU A 65 1.18 -25.45 -2.88
CA GLU A 65 0.31 -24.94 -3.94
C GLU A 65 1.08 -24.81 -5.26
N HIS A 66 0.46 -25.23 -6.37
CA HIS A 66 1.11 -25.19 -7.69
C HIS A 66 1.13 -23.74 -8.22
N PRO A 67 2.26 -23.24 -8.77
CA PRO A 67 2.44 -21.83 -9.14
C PRO A 67 1.57 -21.34 -10.33
N GLY A 68 0.72 -22.20 -10.87
CA GLY A 68 -0.22 -21.85 -11.95
C GLY A 68 -1.51 -21.19 -11.46
N ASN A 69 -1.82 -21.27 -10.15
CA ASN A 69 -3.06 -20.77 -9.57
C ASN A 69 -3.00 -19.31 -9.07
N LEU A 70 -1.82 -18.69 -9.05
CA LEU A 70 -1.63 -17.32 -8.54
C LEU A 70 -1.82 -16.25 -9.63
N ASN A 71 -1.66 -16.61 -10.90
CA ASN A 71 -1.73 -15.65 -12.00
C ASN A 71 -3.16 -15.19 -12.36
N ASP A 72 -4.18 -15.79 -11.73
CA ASP A 72 -5.62 -15.57 -12.00
C ASP A 72 -6.37 -15.04 -10.77
N SER A 73 -5.68 -14.84 -9.64
CA SER A 73 -6.30 -14.47 -8.36
C SER A 73 -5.86 -13.10 -7.83
N GLU A 74 -5.01 -12.38 -8.56
CA GLU A 74 -4.47 -11.06 -8.15
C GLU A 74 -5.16 -9.87 -8.86
N GLU A 75 -6.26 -10.09 -9.62
CA GLU A 75 -7.04 -8.99 -10.24
C GLU A 75 -8.19 -8.47 -9.34
N GLU A 76 -8.45 -9.04 -8.15
CA GLU A 76 -9.64 -8.67 -7.34
C GLU A 76 -9.38 -8.27 -5.88
N GLU A 77 -8.14 -8.13 -5.40
CA GLU A 77 -7.89 -7.61 -4.05
C GLU A 77 -7.19 -6.26 -4.07
N GLU A 78 -7.94 -5.26 -3.58
CA GLU A 78 -7.54 -3.92 -3.12
C GLU A 78 -7.64 -2.75 -4.13
N GLU A 79 -8.88 -2.48 -4.58
CA GLU A 79 -9.39 -1.10 -4.63
C GLU A 79 -9.88 -0.70 -3.22
N GLU A 80 -8.96 -0.52 -2.28
CA GLU A 80 -9.15 0.48 -1.23
C GLU A 80 -8.29 1.66 -1.66
N GLU A 81 -8.84 2.48 -2.58
CA GLU A 81 -8.41 3.87 -2.71
C GLU A 81 -8.66 4.54 -1.36
N ASP A 82 -7.71 4.38 -0.44
CA ASP A 82 -7.57 5.29 0.70
C ASP A 82 -7.10 6.61 0.09
N ASN A 83 -8.08 7.34 -0.46
CA ASN A 83 -7.96 8.69 -0.98
C ASN A 83 -7.78 9.67 0.18
N ASP A 84 -6.77 9.41 1.01
CA ASP A 84 -6.16 10.39 1.89
C ASP A 84 -5.17 11.17 0.99
N SER A 85 -5.75 11.91 0.02
CA SER A 85 -5.10 13.00 -0.69
C SER A 85 -4.82 14.12 0.31
N ASP A 86 -3.90 13.88 1.22
CA ASP A 86 -3.28 14.91 2.03
C ASP A 86 -2.00 15.30 1.29
N GLY A 87 -2.17 16.27 0.41
CA GLY A 87 -1.06 16.97 -0.22
C GLY A 87 -0.35 17.77 0.86
N ASP A 88 0.64 17.17 1.49
CA ASP A 88 1.57 17.87 2.36
C ASP A 88 2.94 17.89 1.68
N GLU A 89 3.25 19.08 1.17
CA GLU A 89 4.51 19.46 0.56
C GLU A 89 5.65 19.34 1.58
N GLU A 90 6.84 19.10 1.06
CA GLU A 90 8.09 19.03 1.79
C GLU A 90 8.30 20.24 2.72
N GLY A 91 8.37 20.00 4.03
CA GLY A 91 8.74 20.99 5.03
C GLY A 91 9.57 20.37 6.15
N GLU A 92 10.83 20.78 6.22
CA GLU A 92 11.78 20.42 7.28
C GLU A 92 11.25 20.80 8.68
N ASN A 93 11.19 19.81 9.59
CA ASN A 93 11.65 19.90 10.98
C ASN A 93 11.39 21.18 11.81
N GLU A 94 10.23 21.84 11.72
CA GLU A 94 9.88 23.02 12.56
C GLU A 94 8.44 23.03 13.12
N GLU A 95 7.76 21.89 13.24
CA GLU A 95 6.37 21.85 13.77
C GLU A 95 6.23 21.63 15.29
N GLU A 96 7.31 21.75 16.07
CA GLU A 96 7.24 21.46 17.51
C GLU A 96 6.67 22.60 18.40
N ASP A 97 6.21 23.74 17.85
CA ASP A 97 5.71 24.87 18.69
C ASP A 97 4.36 25.50 18.27
N LEU A 98 3.63 24.95 17.28
CA LEU A 98 2.40 25.61 16.78
C LEU A 98 1.09 25.13 17.43
N GLU A 99 1.05 23.97 18.11
CA GLU A 99 -0.23 23.40 18.60
C GLU A 99 -0.70 24.01 19.95
N ALA A 100 0.09 24.86 20.61
CA ALA A 100 -0.30 25.48 21.89
C ALA A 100 -1.09 26.80 21.72
N GLY A 101 -1.07 27.43 20.55
CA GLY A 101 -1.85 28.63 20.23
C GLY A 101 -3.24 28.37 19.61
N SER A 102 -3.47 27.14 19.14
CA SER A 102 -4.60 26.81 18.26
C SER A 102 -5.97 26.78 18.93
N GLU A 103 -6.09 26.32 20.19
CA GLU A 103 -7.43 26.15 20.82
C GLU A 103 -8.23 27.46 20.91
N LYS A 104 -7.54 28.60 21.13
CA LYS A 104 -8.18 29.93 21.19
C LYS A 104 -8.49 30.49 19.81
N GLU A 105 -7.68 30.17 18.81
CA GLU A 105 -7.91 30.57 17.42
C GLU A 105 -9.02 29.73 16.79
N GLU A 106 -9.08 28.42 17.04
CA GLU A 106 -10.17 27.55 16.59
C GLU A 106 -11.51 27.95 17.23
N GLU A 107 -11.54 28.25 18.54
CA GLU A 107 -12.75 28.71 19.22
C GLU A 107 -13.25 30.05 18.66
N ALA A 108 -12.33 30.99 18.38
CA ALA A 108 -12.64 32.28 17.76
C ALA A 108 -13.10 32.14 16.30
N GLN A 109 -12.52 31.21 15.55
CA GLN A 109 -12.92 30.92 14.16
C GLN A 109 -14.30 30.26 14.10
N LEU A 110 -14.62 29.35 15.03
CA LEU A 110 -15.94 28.73 15.15
C LEU A 110 -17.02 29.75 15.48
N THR A 111 -16.77 30.64 16.44
CA THR A 111 -17.72 31.71 16.81
C THR A 111 -17.91 32.70 15.65
N ALA A 112 -16.85 33.13 14.98
CA ALA A 112 -16.95 34.02 13.82
C ALA A 112 -17.69 33.38 12.63
N LEU A 113 -17.52 32.07 12.40
CA LEU A 113 -18.23 31.33 11.36
C LEU A 113 -19.73 31.20 11.68
N GLU A 114 -20.06 31.02 12.95
CA GLU A 114 -21.43 30.90 13.46
C GLU A 114 -22.18 32.24 13.39
N GLU A 115 -21.53 33.34 13.77
CA GLU A 115 -22.08 34.70 13.61
C GLU A 115 -22.35 35.02 12.12
N ARG A 116 -21.39 34.72 11.23
CA ARG A 116 -21.54 34.91 9.78
C ARG A 116 -22.64 34.02 9.18
N ARG A 117 -22.90 32.84 9.79
CA ARG A 117 -24.00 31.95 9.38
C ARG A 117 -25.36 32.52 9.78
N MET A 118 -25.43 33.24 10.89
CA MET A 118 -26.66 33.80 11.46
C MET A 118 -27.09 35.13 10.80
N GLU A 119 -26.15 35.87 10.20
CA GLU A 119 -26.43 37.21 9.65
C GLU A 119 -27.10 37.22 8.25
N GLY A 120 -27.19 36.08 7.54
CA GLY A 120 -27.43 36.12 6.08
C GLY A 120 -28.64 35.38 5.48
N LYS A 121 -29.38 34.55 6.22
CA LYS A 121 -30.29 33.56 5.58
C LYS A 121 -31.74 33.74 5.97
N LYS A 122 -32.50 34.44 5.13
CA LYS A 122 -33.98 34.30 5.08
C LYS A 122 -34.29 32.84 4.71
N PRO A 123 -35.15 32.12 5.45
CA PRO A 123 -35.43 30.71 5.15
C PRO A 123 -36.09 30.60 3.78
N ARG A 124 -35.41 29.95 2.83
CA ARG A 124 -35.92 29.61 1.50
C ARG A 124 -35.99 28.10 1.42
N VAL A 125 -37.20 27.58 1.36
CA VAL A 125 -37.46 26.14 1.28
C VAL A 125 -37.23 25.68 -0.15
N VAL A 126 -36.33 24.72 -0.34
CA VAL A 126 -36.12 24.02 -1.61
C VAL A 126 -36.67 22.61 -1.44
N ALA A 127 -37.44 22.11 -2.40
CA ALA A 127 -37.94 20.74 -2.38
C ALA A 127 -36.74 19.77 -2.36
N GLY A 128 -36.66 18.94 -1.32
CA GLY A 128 -35.54 18.03 -1.11
C GLY A 128 -35.53 16.91 -2.15
N THR A 129 -34.35 16.64 -2.72
CA THR A 129 -34.10 15.43 -3.48
C THR A 129 -33.91 14.26 -2.51
N VAL A 130 -34.56 13.12 -2.79
CA VAL A 130 -34.40 11.91 -1.99
C VAL A 130 -32.98 11.39 -2.20
N LYS A 131 -32.13 11.47 -1.17
CA LYS A 131 -30.84 10.78 -1.17
C LYS A 131 -31.12 9.29 -0.99
N LEU A 132 -30.78 8.49 -1.99
CA LEU A 132 -30.66 7.05 -1.80
C LEU A 132 -29.40 6.84 -0.97
N GLU A 133 -29.54 6.47 0.29
CA GLU A 133 -28.41 6.29 1.20
C GLU A 133 -27.86 4.88 1.04
N ASP A 134 -26.65 4.76 0.49
CA ASP A 134 -25.90 3.52 0.51
C ASP A 134 -25.52 3.17 1.94
N LYS A 135 -26.14 2.11 2.46
CA LYS A 135 -26.04 1.70 3.87
C LYS A 135 -24.59 1.42 4.31
N GLN A 136 -23.72 1.01 3.39
CA GLN A 136 -22.30 0.78 3.65
C GLN A 136 -21.54 2.09 3.84
N ARG A 137 -21.77 3.07 2.97
CA ARG A 137 -21.10 4.37 3.02
C ARG A 137 -21.49 5.13 4.29
N LEU A 138 -22.76 5.07 4.68
CA LEU A 138 -23.25 5.67 5.92
C LEU A 138 -22.55 5.04 7.15
N ALA A 139 -22.42 3.71 7.16
CA ALA A 139 -21.74 3.01 8.26
C ALA A 139 -20.24 3.37 8.33
N GLN A 140 -19.56 3.51 7.20
CA GLN A 140 -18.16 3.95 7.16
C GLN A 140 -18.01 5.39 7.68
N GLU A 141 -18.93 6.28 7.29
CA GLU A 141 -18.95 7.67 7.75
C GLU A 141 -19.15 7.73 9.27
N GLU A 142 -20.12 6.99 9.81
CA GLU A 142 -20.35 6.84 11.25
C GLU A 142 -19.12 6.31 11.99
N GLU A 143 -18.42 5.31 11.45
CA GLU A 143 -17.17 4.80 12.04
C GLU A 143 -16.04 5.83 12.01
N SER A 144 -15.91 6.60 10.93
CA SER A 144 -14.88 7.64 10.79
C SER A 144 -15.12 8.79 11.79
N GLU A 145 -16.38 9.18 11.97
CA GLU A 145 -16.79 10.18 12.94
C GLU A 145 -16.54 9.68 14.36
N ALA A 146 -16.90 8.43 14.65
CA ALA A 146 -16.62 7.81 15.95
C ALA A 146 -15.11 7.76 16.26
N LYS A 147 -14.27 7.42 15.27
CA LYS A 147 -12.80 7.44 15.41
C LYS A 147 -12.29 8.85 15.69
N ARG A 148 -12.79 9.86 14.97
CA ARG A 148 -12.38 11.26 15.15
C ARG A 148 -12.79 11.78 16.53
N LEU A 149 -14.02 11.51 16.95
CA LEU A 149 -14.51 11.84 18.29
C LEU A 149 -13.66 11.15 19.36
N ALA A 150 -13.32 9.88 19.19
CA ALA A 150 -12.46 9.16 20.11
C ALA A 150 -11.09 9.83 20.26
N ILE A 151 -10.45 10.23 19.16
CA ILE A 151 -9.16 10.95 19.17
C ILE A 151 -9.27 12.30 19.89
N MET A 152 -10.35 13.06 19.65
CA MET A 152 -10.60 14.34 20.33
C MET A 152 -10.81 14.18 21.83
N MET A 153 -11.42 13.07 22.26
CA MET A 153 -11.67 12.77 23.67
C MET A 153 -10.45 12.21 24.41
N MET A 154 -9.36 11.87 23.71
CA MET A 154 -8.12 11.43 24.35
C MET A 154 -7.46 12.56 25.14
N LYS A 155 -6.75 12.21 26.21
CA LYS A 155 -5.95 13.21 26.93
C LYS A 155 -4.80 13.69 26.02
N LYS A 156 -4.37 14.94 26.18
CA LYS A 156 -3.29 15.56 25.37
C LYS A 156 -2.04 14.67 25.20
N ARG A 157 -1.58 14.03 26.28
CA ARG A 157 -0.41 13.11 26.23
C ARG A 157 -0.67 11.84 25.42
N GLU A 158 -1.87 11.28 25.53
CA GLU A 158 -2.28 10.07 24.81
C GLU A 158 -2.50 10.38 23.32
N LYS A 159 -3.11 11.54 23.00
CA LYS A 159 -3.26 12.07 21.64
C LYS A 159 -1.89 12.23 20.95
N TYR A 160 -0.92 12.82 21.64
CA TYR A 160 0.45 12.96 21.10
C TYR A 160 1.10 11.60 20.80
N LEU A 161 0.99 10.65 21.74
CA LEU A 161 1.53 9.30 21.54
C LEU A 161 0.85 8.60 20.35
N TYR A 162 -0.47 8.71 20.24
CA TYR A 162 -1.24 8.18 19.11
C TYR A 162 -0.76 8.78 17.78
N ASN A 163 -0.68 10.11 17.68
CA ASN A 163 -0.20 10.80 16.48
C ASN A 163 1.20 10.34 16.08
N LYS A 164 2.12 10.20 17.05
CA LYS A 164 3.48 9.71 16.81
C LYS A 164 3.51 8.28 16.26
N ILE A 165 2.65 7.40 16.78
CA ILE A 165 2.50 6.03 16.29
C ILE A 165 1.90 6.04 14.88
N MET A 166 0.85 6.83 14.65
CA MET A 166 0.16 6.92 13.37
C MET A 166 1.07 7.49 12.29
N PHE A 167 1.88 8.51 12.58
CA PHE A 167 2.89 9.04 11.67
C PHE A 167 3.88 7.95 11.25
N GLY A 168 4.40 7.18 12.22
CA GLY A 168 5.29 6.07 11.94
C GLY A 168 4.66 4.99 11.06
N LYS A 169 3.35 4.71 11.23
CA LYS A 169 2.59 3.78 10.39
C LYS A 169 2.35 4.35 8.98
N LYS A 170 1.85 5.58 8.87
CA LYS A 170 1.62 6.28 7.59
C LYS A 170 2.89 6.32 6.74
N ARG A 171 4.06 6.60 7.35
CA ARG A 171 5.35 6.61 6.64
C ARG A 171 5.69 5.24 6.04
N LYS A 172 5.50 4.15 6.77
CA LYS A 172 5.76 2.78 6.28
C LYS A 172 4.81 2.40 5.15
N ILE A 173 3.52 2.68 5.32
CA ILE A 173 2.49 2.42 4.30
C ILE A 173 2.84 3.17 3.01
N ARG A 174 3.22 4.46 3.11
CA ARG A 174 3.66 5.25 1.96
C ARG A 174 4.88 4.64 1.25
N GLU A 175 5.87 4.17 2.00
CA GLU A 175 7.04 3.50 1.42
C GLU A 175 6.65 2.18 0.73
N ALA A 176 5.75 1.39 1.32
CA ALA A 176 5.24 0.16 0.73
C ALA A 176 4.43 0.42 -0.55
N ASN A 177 3.50 1.38 -0.53
CA ASN A 177 2.69 1.77 -1.69
C ASN A 177 3.59 2.27 -2.83
N LYS A 178 4.58 3.11 -2.52
CA LYS A 178 5.58 3.56 -3.50
C LYS A 178 6.35 2.40 -4.15
N LEU A 179 6.65 1.33 -3.41
CA LEU A 179 7.29 0.14 -3.96
C LEU A 179 6.33 -0.67 -4.84
N ALA A 180 5.07 -0.81 -4.43
CA ALA A 180 4.02 -1.47 -5.20
C ALA A 180 3.76 -0.75 -6.54
N GLU A 181 3.62 0.57 -6.52
CA GLU A 181 3.44 1.39 -7.72
C GLU A 181 4.63 1.26 -8.69
N LYS A 182 5.87 1.31 -8.16
CA LYS A 182 7.08 1.10 -8.96
C LYS A 182 7.09 -0.29 -9.62
N ARG A 183 6.60 -1.32 -8.92
CA ARG A 183 6.52 -2.66 -9.49
C ARG A 183 5.44 -2.74 -10.57
N LYS A 184 4.25 -2.20 -10.32
CA LYS A 184 3.16 -2.13 -11.30
C LYS A 184 3.62 -1.48 -12.60
N ALA A 185 4.27 -0.32 -12.50
CA ALA A 185 4.84 0.37 -13.65
C ALA A 185 5.91 -0.45 -14.39
N HIS A 186 6.79 -1.15 -13.66
CA HIS A 186 7.78 -2.04 -14.25
C HIS A 186 7.14 -3.21 -15.02
N ASP A 187 6.13 -3.84 -14.44
CA ASP A 187 5.48 -5.01 -15.04
C ASP A 187 4.63 -4.62 -16.26
N GLU A 188 3.98 -3.46 -16.24
CA GLU A 188 3.34 -2.85 -17.40
C GLU A 188 4.35 -2.57 -18.52
N ALA A 189 5.50 -1.98 -18.19
CA ALA A 189 6.58 -1.73 -19.15
C ALA A 189 7.07 -3.03 -19.79
N VAL A 190 7.40 -4.05 -18.99
CA VAL A 190 7.83 -5.38 -19.48
C VAL A 190 6.76 -6.05 -20.34
N LYS A 191 5.48 -5.93 -19.96
CA LYS A 191 4.35 -6.46 -20.75
C LYS A 191 4.25 -5.75 -22.10
N SER A 192 4.44 -4.43 -22.14
CA SER A 192 4.44 -3.64 -23.38
C SER A 192 5.62 -4.02 -24.30
N GLU A 193 6.82 -4.21 -23.75
CA GLU A 193 7.99 -4.64 -24.52
C GLU A 193 7.82 -6.03 -25.13
N LYS A 194 7.27 -6.98 -24.35
CA LYS A 194 6.96 -8.33 -24.85
C LYS A 194 5.95 -8.29 -25.98
N LYS A 195 4.90 -7.45 -25.87
CA LYS A 195 3.91 -7.23 -26.94
C LYS A 195 4.58 -6.62 -28.18
N ALA A 196 5.43 -5.61 -28.03
CA ALA A 196 6.15 -4.97 -29.14
C ALA A 196 7.11 -5.94 -29.86
N LYS A 197 7.85 -6.78 -29.11
CA LYS A 197 8.72 -7.82 -29.67
C LYS A 197 7.93 -8.89 -30.44
N LYS A 198 6.72 -9.24 -29.97
CA LYS A 198 5.83 -10.19 -30.65
C LYS A 198 5.15 -9.59 -31.90
N ALA A 199 4.92 -8.28 -31.90
CA ALA A 199 4.23 -7.56 -32.99
C ALA A 199 5.17 -7.15 -34.14
N ARG A 200 6.49 -7.16 -33.95
CA ARG A 200 7.46 -7.04 -35.06
C ARG A 200 7.59 -8.43 -35.71
N PRO A 201 7.01 -8.68 -36.90
CA PRO A 201 7.32 -9.89 -37.63
C PRO A 201 8.77 -9.77 -38.12
N VAL A 202 9.52 -10.87 -37.99
CA VAL A 202 10.83 -11.04 -38.62
C VAL A 202 10.67 -11.09 -40.14
#